data_AF-A0A1G5UTX9-F1
#
_entry.id   AF-A0A1G5UTX9-F1
#
_cell.length_a   1.000
_cell.length_b   1.000
_cell.length_c   1.000
_cell.angle_alpha   90.00
_cell.angle_beta   90.00
_cell.angle_gamma   90.00
#
_symmetry.space_group_name_H-M   'P 1'
#
loop_
_entity.id
_entity.type
_entity.pdbx_description
1 polymer ?
#
loop_
_entity_poly.entity_id
_entity_poly.type
_entity_poly.pdbx_seq_one_letter_code
_entity_poly.pdbx_strand_id
1 'polypeptide(L)'
;MAKYCKKCGAEIKDNALFCPQCGAKGDLAVKKSEDKKDKNKYLIIGLIAVVAILAAGVLYASGVFNSETPLQETNFGDFKMLAPVGSNYVETNSVPSYGDIGGFIILENGGKYKKEVYCIMVSTIEGKTTPSSVSLDRQEGDITIFKDNQGNDGYLVERKVGDYEFTLMGSDDKAMIKMLNSVQITNTNGLLSKSTPTVEQTSSTAAPTSSAPASSSPSSISILGGSFTTGSADADKTYARINVGTAHAGENVIVQIFYSRDGNALNNGNMVPASVHSDGYLEIASADAYKYYPDHATIKIYDSNSKLLTTKDVSLSPTSGTQTF
;
A
#
# COMPACT_ATOMS: atom_id res chain seq x y z
N MET A 1 -6.45 81.13 14.33
CA MET A 1 -5.01 81.22 14.65
C MET A 1 -4.39 82.05 13.53
N ALA A 2 -3.67 83.13 13.84
CA ALA A 2 -3.08 83.98 12.81
C ALA A 2 -2.02 83.21 11.98
N LYS A 3 -2.11 83.25 10.64
CA LYS A 3 -1.08 82.72 9.74
C LYS A 3 -0.11 83.84 9.38
N TYR A 4 1.16 83.54 9.15
CA TYR A 4 2.16 84.54 8.75
C TYR A 4 2.88 84.11 7.47
N CYS A 5 3.24 85.09 6.65
CA CYS A 5 3.96 84.86 5.40
C CYS A 5 5.37 84.34 5.68
N LYS A 6 5.73 83.18 5.13
CA LYS A 6 7.10 82.64 5.27
C LYS A 6 8.18 83.48 4.57
N LYS A 7 7.80 84.35 3.63
CA LYS A 7 8.74 85.18 2.86
C LYS A 7 9.01 86.55 3.48
N CYS A 8 8.00 87.21 4.04
CA CYS A 8 8.14 88.57 4.58
C CYS A 8 7.67 88.75 6.03
N GLY A 9 7.12 87.70 6.66
CA GLY A 9 6.68 87.74 8.07
C GLY A 9 5.34 88.44 8.32
N ALA A 10 4.68 89.03 7.30
CA ALA A 10 3.39 89.70 7.49
C ALA A 10 2.25 88.72 7.83
N GLU A 11 1.31 89.13 8.69
CA GLU A 11 0.13 88.35 9.05
C GLU A 11 -0.83 88.19 7.85
N ILE A 12 -1.35 86.98 7.65
CA ILE A 12 -2.20 86.58 6.54
C ILE A 12 -3.52 86.03 7.10
N LYS A 13 -4.63 86.56 6.57
CA LYS A 13 -5.98 86.06 6.87
C LYS A 13 -6.15 84.62 6.39
N ASP A 14 -6.91 83.81 7.12
CA ASP A 14 -6.91 82.36 7.02
C ASP A 14 -7.19 81.75 5.63
N ASN A 15 -7.78 82.52 4.70
CA ASN A 15 -8.18 82.11 3.35
C ASN A 15 -7.48 82.86 2.19
N ALA A 16 -6.42 83.63 2.45
CA ALA A 16 -5.73 84.34 1.38
C ALA A 16 -4.77 83.41 0.61
N LEU A 17 -4.95 83.33 -0.71
CA LEU A 17 -4.13 82.53 -1.64
C LEU A 17 -2.73 83.12 -1.90
N PHE A 18 -2.59 84.43 -1.71
CA PHE A 18 -1.36 85.19 -1.91
C PHE A 18 -1.15 86.18 -0.75
N CYS A 19 0.10 86.42 -0.39
CA CYS A 19 0.44 87.43 0.62
C CYS A 19 0.15 88.83 0.06
N PRO A 20 -0.69 89.65 0.71
CA PRO A 20 -1.04 90.99 0.21
C PRO A 20 0.14 91.99 0.28
N GLN A 21 1.18 91.69 1.06
CA GLN A 21 2.33 92.57 1.23
C GLN A 21 3.49 92.28 0.26
N CYS A 22 3.71 91.03 -0.14
CA CYS A 22 4.84 90.67 -1.00
C CYS A 22 4.49 89.83 -2.23
N GLY A 23 3.22 89.49 -2.44
CA GLY A 23 2.73 88.77 -3.62
C GLY A 23 3.07 87.26 -3.67
N ALA A 24 3.74 86.72 -2.65
CA ALA A 24 4.10 85.30 -2.62
C ALA A 24 2.85 84.41 -2.51
N LYS A 25 2.74 83.40 -3.39
CA LYS A 25 1.68 82.38 -3.37
C LYS A 25 1.88 81.47 -2.17
N GLY A 26 0.87 81.36 -1.31
CA GLY A 26 0.93 80.53 -0.12
C GLY A 26 0.65 79.07 -0.46
N ASP A 27 1.60 78.16 -0.22
CA ASP A 27 1.35 76.72 -0.27
C ASP A 27 0.43 76.32 0.88
N LEU A 28 -0.88 76.26 0.58
CA LEU A 28 -1.93 75.78 1.46
C LEU A 28 -2.03 74.26 1.32
N ALA A 29 -1.39 73.52 2.21
CA ALA A 29 -1.67 72.10 2.39
C ALA A 29 -3.05 71.93 3.04
N VAL A 30 -3.98 71.32 2.29
CA VAL A 30 -5.26 70.83 2.79
C VAL A 30 -4.98 69.82 3.91
N LYS A 31 -5.47 70.10 5.12
CA LYS A 31 -5.49 69.10 6.19
C LYS A 31 -6.41 67.96 5.73
N LYS A 32 -5.88 66.74 5.61
CA LYS A 32 -6.69 65.52 5.62
C LYS A 32 -7.55 65.58 6.90
N SER A 33 -8.87 65.46 6.73
CA SER A 33 -9.77 65.12 7.81
C SER A 33 -9.30 63.80 8.41
N GLU A 34 -8.93 63.81 9.69
CA GLU A 34 -8.77 62.60 10.48
C GLU A 34 -10.16 61.98 10.62
N ASP A 35 -10.42 60.93 9.83
CA ASP A 35 -11.59 60.08 10.03
C ASP A 35 -11.49 59.47 11.43
N LYS A 36 -12.52 59.73 12.24
CA LYS A 36 -12.72 59.12 13.54
C LYS A 36 -12.60 57.61 13.38
N LYS A 37 -11.58 57.03 14.00
CA LYS A 37 -11.37 55.58 14.06
C LYS A 37 -12.52 54.97 14.85
N ASP A 38 -13.60 54.62 14.15
CA ASP A 38 -14.75 53.92 14.71
C ASP A 38 -14.30 52.54 15.21
N LYS A 39 -14.07 52.45 16.53
CA LYS A 39 -13.72 51.21 17.23
C LYS A 39 -14.72 50.08 16.94
N ASN A 40 -15.97 50.43 16.60
CA ASN A 40 -17.01 49.46 16.23
C ASN A 40 -16.69 48.71 14.92
N LYS A 41 -15.97 49.29 13.96
CA LYS A 41 -15.62 48.58 12.71
C LYS A 41 -14.66 47.42 12.96
N TYR A 42 -13.68 47.62 13.84
CA TYR A 42 -12.74 46.55 14.21
C TYR A 42 -13.37 45.50 15.14
N LEU A 43 -14.33 45.91 15.97
CA LEU A 43 -15.14 44.99 16.78
C LEU A 43 -16.03 44.10 15.91
N ILE A 44 -16.67 44.66 14.88
CA ILE A 44 -17.49 43.90 13.92
C ILE A 44 -16.63 42.96 13.08
N ILE A 45 -15.47 43.41 12.59
CA ILE A 45 -14.53 42.55 11.85
C ILE A 45 -14.02 41.39 12.73
N GLY A 46 -13.68 41.67 13.99
CA GLY A 46 -13.29 40.63 14.95
C GLY A 46 -14.40 39.60 15.19
N LEU A 47 -15.65 40.07 15.33
CA LEU A 47 -16.80 39.19 15.57
C LEU A 47 -17.13 38.34 14.34
N ILE A 48 -17.05 38.90 13.12
CA ILE A 48 -17.20 38.14 11.87
C ILE A 48 -16.11 37.08 11.72
N ALA A 49 -14.85 37.42 12.04
CA ALA A 49 -13.76 36.45 11.98
C ALA A 49 -13.95 35.29 12.96
N VAL A 50 -14.41 35.58 14.19
CA VAL A 50 -14.71 34.54 15.20
C VAL A 50 -15.88 33.67 14.75
N VAL A 51 -16.96 34.25 14.22
CA VAL A 51 -18.10 33.49 13.69
C VAL A 51 -17.69 32.63 12.49
N ALA A 52 -16.83 33.12 11.60
CA ALA A 52 -16.32 32.33 10.48
C ALA A 52 -15.45 31.16 10.95
N ILE A 53 -14.60 31.35 11.97
CA ILE A 53 -13.78 30.28 12.56
C ILE A 53 -14.67 29.25 13.28
N LEU A 54 -15.68 29.69 14.02
CA LEU A 54 -16.64 28.80 14.68
C LEU A 54 -17.48 28.05 13.65
N ALA A 55 -17.94 28.69 12.58
CA ALA A 55 -18.65 28.04 11.50
C ALA A 55 -17.75 27.02 10.77
N ALA A 56 -16.49 27.35 10.50
CA ALA A 56 -15.53 26.42 9.93
C ALA A 56 -15.24 25.23 10.88
N GLY A 57 -15.14 25.49 12.19
CA GLY A 57 -14.98 24.45 13.21
C GLY A 57 -16.21 23.57 13.34
N VAL A 58 -17.42 24.12 13.22
CA VAL A 58 -18.68 23.38 13.18
C VAL A 58 -18.78 22.58 11.88
N LEU A 59 -18.42 23.12 10.72
CA LEU A 59 -18.39 22.41 9.43
C LEU A 59 -17.36 21.28 9.42
N TYR A 60 -16.21 21.49 10.06
CA TYR A 60 -15.19 20.47 10.27
C TYR A 60 -15.68 19.37 11.22
N ALA A 61 -16.32 19.74 12.34
CA ALA A 61 -16.86 18.79 13.32
C ALA A 61 -18.12 18.05 12.83
N SER A 62 -18.91 18.64 11.93
CA SER A 62 -20.11 18.03 11.35
C SER A 62 -19.82 17.17 10.12
N GLY A 63 -18.54 16.98 9.75
CA GLY A 63 -18.14 16.12 8.63
C GLY A 63 -18.61 16.62 7.25
N VAL A 64 -19.04 17.88 7.13
CA VAL A 64 -19.54 18.46 5.87
C VAL A 64 -18.40 18.57 4.83
N PHE A 65 -17.15 18.64 5.27
CA PHE A 65 -15.99 18.31 4.44
C PHE A 65 -15.79 16.79 4.42
N ASN A 66 -16.68 16.07 3.74
CA ASN A 66 -16.42 14.69 3.32
C ASN A 66 -15.32 14.75 2.27
N SER A 67 -14.06 14.76 2.70
CA SER A 67 -12.94 14.58 1.77
C SER A 67 -13.07 13.18 1.21
N GLU A 68 -13.49 13.05 -0.05
CA GLU A 68 -13.48 11.76 -0.74
C GLU A 68 -12.09 11.13 -0.60
N THR A 69 -12.05 9.83 -0.30
CA THR A 69 -10.79 9.08 -0.27
C THR A 69 -10.09 9.21 -1.63
N PRO A 70 -8.88 9.82 -1.70
CA PRO A 70 -8.18 10.00 -2.96
C PRO A 70 -7.66 8.65 -3.45
N LEU A 71 -7.90 8.33 -4.71
CA LEU A 71 -7.53 7.05 -5.32
C LEU A 71 -6.49 7.23 -6.42
N GLN A 72 -5.62 6.23 -6.59
CA GLN A 72 -4.63 6.12 -7.67
C GLN A 72 -4.60 4.69 -8.23
N GLU A 73 -4.23 4.54 -9.49
CA GLU A 73 -3.97 3.20 -10.06
C GLU A 73 -2.82 2.54 -9.30
N THR A 74 -3.04 1.29 -8.89
CA THR A 74 -2.10 0.48 -8.14
C THR A 74 -2.03 -0.92 -8.74
N ASN A 75 -0.82 -1.44 -8.87
CA ASN A 75 -0.55 -2.77 -9.41
C ASN A 75 -0.23 -3.74 -8.27
N PHE A 76 -1.04 -4.79 -8.16
CA PHE A 76 -0.95 -5.83 -7.14
C PHE A 76 -0.30 -7.12 -7.68
N GLY A 77 0.36 -7.03 -8.83
CA GLY A 77 1.00 -8.15 -9.51
C GLY A 77 0.04 -8.81 -10.50
N ASP A 78 -0.92 -9.57 -9.99
CA ASP A 78 -1.84 -10.36 -10.84
C ASP A 78 -3.10 -9.60 -11.27
N PHE A 79 -3.34 -8.44 -10.67
CA PHE A 79 -4.37 -7.49 -11.08
C PHE A 79 -3.93 -6.05 -10.78
N LYS A 80 -4.63 -5.11 -11.41
CA LYS A 80 -4.55 -3.68 -11.14
C LYS A 80 -5.91 -3.15 -10.75
N MET A 81 -5.94 -2.14 -9.89
CA MET A 81 -7.15 -1.41 -9.54
C MET A 81 -6.76 -0.06 -8.93
N LEU A 82 -7.72 0.85 -8.85
CA LEU A 82 -7.60 2.02 -8.00
C LEU A 82 -7.42 1.59 -6.54
N ALA A 83 -6.61 2.31 -5.79
CA ALA A 83 -6.42 2.14 -4.35
C ALA A 83 -6.11 3.50 -3.68
N PRO A 84 -6.32 3.66 -2.36
CA PRO A 84 -6.10 4.92 -1.68
C PRO A 84 -4.67 5.44 -1.80
N VAL A 85 -4.48 6.74 -2.03
CA VAL A 85 -3.16 7.35 -2.17
C VAL A 85 -2.34 7.17 -0.89
N GLY A 86 -1.22 6.45 -0.99
CA GLY A 86 -0.36 6.13 0.16
C GLY A 86 -0.84 4.95 1.01
N SER A 87 -1.78 4.14 0.53
CA SER A 87 -2.02 2.80 1.08
C SER A 87 -0.80 1.91 0.91
N ASN A 88 -0.65 0.91 1.78
CA ASN A 88 0.41 -0.10 1.68
C ASN A 88 -0.21 -1.48 1.93
N TYR A 89 -0.63 -2.13 0.87
CA TYR A 89 -1.27 -3.44 0.94
C TYR A 89 -0.21 -4.55 0.95
N VAL A 90 -0.26 -5.40 1.96
CA VAL A 90 0.66 -6.53 2.13
C VAL A 90 -0.15 -7.82 2.16
N GLU A 91 0.29 -8.81 1.39
CA GLU A 91 -0.33 -10.14 1.40
C GLU A 91 -0.11 -10.81 2.76
N THR A 92 -1.20 -11.27 3.37
CA THR A 92 -1.18 -11.92 4.68
C THR A 92 -1.71 -13.35 4.58
N ASN A 93 -1.03 -14.26 5.28
CA ASN A 93 -1.50 -15.64 5.48
C ASN A 93 -2.37 -15.77 6.74
N SER A 94 -2.72 -14.64 7.38
CA SER A 94 -3.38 -14.63 8.68
C SER A 94 -4.89 -14.50 8.50
N VAL A 95 -5.61 -15.62 8.49
CA VAL A 95 -7.05 -15.61 8.80
C VAL A 95 -7.32 -16.54 9.97
N PRO A 96 -7.85 -16.05 11.10
CA PRO A 96 -8.14 -16.88 12.27
C PRO A 96 -9.30 -17.88 12.11
N SER A 97 -10.01 -17.90 10.96
CA SER A 97 -11.27 -18.65 10.84
C SER A 97 -11.58 -19.25 9.46
N TYR A 98 -10.74 -19.02 8.45
CA TYR A 98 -10.93 -19.56 7.09
C TYR A 98 -9.74 -20.41 6.62
N GLY A 99 -8.85 -20.79 7.56
CA GLY A 99 -7.55 -21.41 7.28
C GLY A 99 -7.57 -22.72 6.49
N ASP A 100 -8.73 -23.35 6.32
CA ASP A 100 -8.87 -24.61 5.58
C ASP A 100 -9.49 -24.42 4.18
N ILE A 101 -9.94 -23.21 3.85
CA ILE A 101 -10.53 -22.90 2.55
C ILE A 101 -9.46 -22.23 1.70
N GLY A 102 -8.46 -22.99 1.21
CA GLY A 102 -7.49 -22.49 0.24
C GLY A 102 -8.23 -21.89 -0.97
N GLY A 103 -7.79 -20.73 -1.46
CA GLY A 103 -8.67 -19.96 -2.34
C GLY A 103 -8.56 -18.45 -2.33
N PHE A 104 -7.88 -17.88 -1.33
CA PHE A 104 -7.98 -16.45 -1.05
C PHE A 104 -6.60 -15.79 -1.10
N ILE A 105 -6.48 -14.74 -1.91
CA ILE A 105 -5.46 -13.72 -1.75
C ILE A 105 -6.03 -12.70 -0.78
N ILE A 106 -5.32 -12.42 0.31
CA ILE A 106 -5.76 -11.44 1.31
C ILE A 106 -4.66 -10.39 1.45
N LEU A 107 -5.02 -9.14 1.18
CA LEU A 107 -4.13 -8.00 1.25
C LEU A 107 -4.62 -7.04 2.34
N GLU A 108 -3.79 -6.79 3.35
CA GLU A 108 -4.10 -5.84 4.43
C GLU A 108 -3.39 -4.51 4.23
N ASN A 109 -4.10 -3.41 4.42
CA ASN A 109 -3.56 -2.07 4.31
C ASN A 109 -2.88 -1.64 5.62
N GLY A 110 -1.54 -1.63 5.63
CA GLY A 110 -0.74 -1.06 6.71
C GLY A 110 -0.46 0.45 6.57
N GLY A 111 -0.89 1.07 5.47
CA GLY A 111 -0.58 2.45 5.10
C GLY A 111 -1.64 3.48 5.49
N LYS A 112 -1.73 4.56 4.70
CA LYS A 112 -2.80 5.56 4.83
C LYS A 112 -4.15 4.94 4.45
N TYR A 113 -5.22 5.54 4.97
CA TYR A 113 -6.60 5.14 4.68
C TYR A 113 -6.96 3.70 5.11
N LYS A 114 -6.27 3.18 6.11
CA LYS A 114 -6.46 1.83 6.63
C LYS A 114 -7.78 1.60 7.38
N LYS A 115 -8.60 2.64 7.61
CA LYS A 115 -9.97 2.46 8.15
C LYS A 115 -10.97 2.41 7.00
N GLU A 116 -10.77 3.29 6.04
CA GLU A 116 -11.58 3.52 4.87
C GLU A 116 -11.58 2.29 3.96
N VAL A 117 -10.40 1.70 3.72
CA VAL A 117 -10.23 0.41 3.02
C VAL A 117 -9.07 -0.36 3.65
N TYR A 118 -9.38 -1.33 4.49
CA TYR A 118 -8.38 -2.05 5.28
C TYR A 118 -7.99 -3.40 4.67
N CYS A 119 -8.87 -4.04 3.90
CA CYS A 119 -8.63 -5.36 3.34
C CYS A 119 -9.14 -5.47 1.90
N ILE A 120 -8.37 -6.17 1.06
CA ILE A 120 -8.78 -6.65 -0.26
C ILE A 120 -8.63 -8.17 -0.24
N MET A 121 -9.69 -8.87 -0.57
CA MET A 121 -9.70 -10.32 -0.74
C MET A 121 -10.05 -10.66 -2.18
N VAL A 122 -9.36 -11.63 -2.76
CA VAL A 122 -9.65 -12.16 -4.10
C VAL A 122 -9.77 -13.67 -4.00
N SER A 123 -10.88 -14.23 -4.50
CA SER A 123 -11.11 -15.67 -4.46
C SER A 123 -11.58 -16.25 -5.79
N THR A 124 -11.36 -17.56 -5.98
CA THR A 124 -11.94 -18.34 -7.11
C THR A 124 -12.96 -19.36 -6.67
N ILE A 125 -13.32 -19.39 -5.39
CA ILE A 125 -14.23 -20.41 -4.85
C ILE A 125 -15.66 -19.99 -5.11
N GLU A 126 -16.38 -20.75 -5.93
CA GLU A 126 -17.81 -20.57 -6.10
C GLU A 126 -18.57 -21.11 -4.88
N GLY A 127 -19.34 -20.24 -4.22
CA GLY A 127 -20.19 -20.61 -3.09
C GLY A 127 -19.76 -19.93 -1.78
N LYS A 128 -20.27 -18.72 -1.56
CA LYS A 128 -20.04 -17.93 -0.34
C LYS A 128 -20.61 -18.58 0.91
N THR A 129 -19.91 -18.41 2.03
CA THR A 129 -20.57 -18.08 3.29
C THR A 129 -20.34 -16.60 3.55
N THR A 130 -21.34 -15.76 3.26
CA THR A 130 -21.33 -14.37 3.75
C THR A 130 -21.19 -14.43 5.28
N PRO A 131 -20.24 -13.71 5.89
CA PRO A 131 -20.06 -13.78 7.33
C PRO A 131 -21.36 -13.44 8.06
N SER A 132 -21.72 -14.19 9.10
CA SER A 132 -22.95 -13.93 9.89
C SER A 132 -22.97 -12.56 10.58
N SER A 133 -21.80 -11.91 10.67
CA SER A 133 -21.57 -10.58 11.24
C SER A 133 -21.92 -9.41 10.30
N VAL A 134 -22.39 -9.68 9.08
CA VAL A 134 -22.84 -8.65 8.15
C VAL A 134 -24.23 -8.96 7.63
N SER A 135 -24.97 -7.93 7.28
CA SER A 135 -26.29 -8.02 6.64
C SER A 135 -26.26 -7.30 5.30
N LEU A 136 -27.01 -7.81 4.32
CA LEU A 136 -27.16 -7.14 3.04
C LEU A 136 -27.71 -5.72 3.26
N ASP A 137 -26.98 -4.71 2.80
CA ASP A 137 -27.40 -3.31 2.84
C ASP A 137 -28.11 -2.95 1.54
N ARG A 138 -27.40 -3.11 0.41
CA ARG A 138 -27.93 -2.81 -0.93
C ARG A 138 -27.12 -3.49 -2.03
N GLN A 139 -27.62 -3.38 -3.25
CA GLN A 139 -26.95 -3.87 -4.45
C GLN A 139 -26.90 -2.75 -5.51
N GLU A 140 -25.74 -2.58 -6.14
CA GLU A 140 -25.50 -1.59 -7.19
C GLU A 140 -24.96 -2.32 -8.43
N GLY A 141 -25.85 -2.73 -9.33
CA GLY A 141 -25.48 -3.52 -10.51
C GLY A 141 -24.95 -4.91 -10.12
N ASP A 142 -23.72 -5.21 -10.54
CA ASP A 142 -23.00 -6.45 -10.21
C ASP A 142 -22.25 -6.37 -8.86
N ILE A 143 -22.36 -5.25 -8.13
CA ILE A 143 -21.74 -5.03 -6.82
C ILE A 143 -22.76 -5.26 -5.71
N THR A 144 -22.38 -6.06 -4.71
CA THR A 144 -23.19 -6.30 -3.51
C THR A 144 -22.54 -5.63 -2.30
N ILE A 145 -23.31 -4.87 -1.53
CA ILE A 145 -22.84 -4.13 -0.36
C ILE A 145 -23.50 -4.72 0.89
N PHE A 146 -22.68 -5.13 1.85
CA PHE A 146 -23.08 -5.57 3.17
C PHE A 146 -22.62 -4.57 4.22
N LYS A 147 -23.40 -4.46 5.29
CA LYS A 147 -23.09 -3.63 6.44
C LYS A 147 -22.94 -4.48 7.69
N ASP A 148 -21.96 -4.14 8.52
CA ASP A 148 -21.76 -4.76 9.83
C ASP A 148 -23.03 -4.62 10.69
N ASN A 149 -23.51 -5.74 11.23
CA ASN A 149 -24.73 -5.79 12.04
C ASN A 149 -24.45 -5.81 13.56
N GLN A 150 -23.17 -5.74 13.96
CA GLN A 150 -22.69 -5.69 15.34
C GLN A 150 -22.45 -4.26 15.85
N GLY A 151 -22.80 -3.24 15.05
CA GLY A 151 -22.72 -1.84 15.43
C GLY A 151 -21.38 -1.18 15.12
N ASN A 152 -20.49 -1.85 14.38
CA ASN A 152 -19.31 -1.19 13.82
C ASN A 152 -19.69 -0.42 12.55
N ASP A 153 -19.05 0.73 12.30
CA ASP A 153 -19.24 1.50 11.08
C ASP A 153 -18.35 0.95 9.95
N GLY A 154 -18.71 -0.24 9.46
CA GLY A 154 -17.95 -1.00 8.48
C GLY A 154 -18.83 -1.66 7.42
N TYR A 155 -18.30 -1.72 6.21
CA TYR A 155 -18.89 -2.35 5.05
C TYR A 155 -18.02 -3.48 4.54
N LEU A 156 -18.67 -4.45 3.92
CA LEU A 156 -18.07 -5.48 3.09
C LEU A 156 -18.68 -5.34 1.69
N VAL A 157 -17.85 -5.14 0.67
CA VAL A 157 -18.30 -4.85 -0.70
C VAL A 157 -17.73 -5.88 -1.65
N GLU A 158 -18.59 -6.50 -2.44
CA GLU A 158 -18.24 -7.66 -3.26
C GLU A 158 -18.60 -7.45 -4.73
N ARG A 159 -17.73 -7.91 -5.62
CA ARG A 159 -17.97 -7.92 -7.07
C ARG A 159 -17.27 -9.10 -7.74
N LYS A 160 -17.97 -9.79 -8.65
CA LYS A 160 -17.36 -10.81 -9.51
C LYS A 160 -16.75 -10.17 -10.76
N VAL A 161 -15.51 -10.51 -11.07
CA VAL A 161 -14.79 -10.06 -12.28
C VAL A 161 -14.18 -11.30 -12.95
N GLY A 162 -14.80 -11.76 -14.04
CA GLY A 162 -14.48 -13.05 -14.64
C GLY A 162 -14.82 -14.20 -13.70
N ASP A 163 -13.85 -15.09 -13.45
CA ASP A 163 -13.99 -16.22 -12.53
C ASP A 163 -13.61 -15.88 -11.08
N TYR A 164 -13.28 -14.62 -10.80
CA TYR A 164 -12.79 -14.18 -9.50
C TYR A 164 -13.80 -13.32 -8.77
N GLU A 165 -13.89 -13.51 -7.47
CA GLU A 165 -14.63 -12.67 -6.57
C GLU A 165 -13.67 -11.74 -5.83
N PHE A 166 -13.92 -10.43 -5.93
CA PHE A 166 -13.22 -9.41 -5.17
C PHE A 166 -14.10 -8.96 -4.01
N THR A 167 -13.58 -9.03 -2.80
CA THR A 167 -14.24 -8.57 -1.57
C THR A 167 -13.37 -7.53 -0.88
N LEU A 168 -13.88 -6.32 -0.68
CA LEU A 168 -13.21 -5.26 0.05
C LEU A 168 -13.90 -5.03 1.39
N MET A 169 -13.12 -4.67 2.41
CA MET A 169 -13.64 -4.32 3.73
C MET A 169 -13.09 -2.98 4.21
N GLY A 170 -13.94 -2.16 4.82
CA GLY A 170 -13.60 -0.80 5.25
C GLY A 170 -14.80 0.06 5.62
N SER A 171 -14.56 1.29 6.04
CA SER A 171 -15.61 2.25 6.42
C SER A 171 -16.11 3.14 5.28
N ASP A 172 -15.42 3.19 4.13
CA ASP A 172 -15.79 4.03 2.97
C ASP A 172 -16.25 3.16 1.79
N ASP A 173 -17.53 2.82 1.78
CA ASP A 173 -18.15 2.00 0.72
C ASP A 173 -18.05 2.65 -0.67
N LYS A 174 -18.15 3.97 -0.77
CA LYS A 174 -18.02 4.70 -2.03
C LYS A 174 -16.62 4.55 -2.63
N ALA A 175 -15.58 4.64 -1.80
CA ALA A 175 -14.22 4.37 -2.25
C ALA A 175 -14.07 2.91 -2.73
N MET A 176 -14.58 1.95 -1.95
CA MET A 176 -14.51 0.52 -2.31
C MET A 176 -15.25 0.21 -3.63
N ILE A 177 -16.41 0.81 -3.88
CA ILE A 177 -17.14 0.68 -5.15
C ILE A 177 -16.31 1.22 -6.33
N LYS A 178 -15.68 2.39 -6.19
CA LYS A 178 -14.79 2.95 -7.23
C LYS A 178 -13.59 2.03 -7.48
N MET A 179 -13.01 1.46 -6.43
CA MET A 179 -11.92 0.49 -6.52
C MET A 179 -12.35 -0.78 -7.28
N LEU A 180 -13.46 -1.40 -6.92
CA LEU A 180 -13.98 -2.61 -7.57
C LEU A 180 -14.36 -2.41 -9.04
N ASN A 181 -14.89 -1.24 -9.40
CA ASN A 181 -15.20 -0.92 -10.80
C ASN A 181 -13.96 -0.75 -11.68
N SER A 182 -12.79 -0.49 -11.07
CA SER A 182 -11.53 -0.26 -11.79
C SER A 182 -10.65 -1.50 -11.92
N VAL A 183 -11.10 -2.65 -11.41
CA VAL A 183 -10.34 -3.90 -11.43
C VAL A 183 -10.04 -4.34 -12.86
N GLN A 184 -8.77 -4.61 -13.12
CA GLN A 184 -8.25 -5.19 -14.36
C GLN A 184 -7.34 -6.36 -13.99
N ILE A 185 -7.76 -7.58 -14.35
CA ILE A 185 -6.94 -8.77 -14.15
C ILE A 185 -5.81 -8.77 -15.18
N THR A 186 -4.56 -8.84 -14.71
CA THR A 186 -3.36 -8.80 -15.55
C THR A 186 -2.71 -10.17 -15.69
N ASN A 187 -2.97 -11.11 -14.78
CA ASN A 187 -2.45 -12.48 -14.82
C ASN A 187 -3.45 -13.49 -14.23
N THR A 188 -4.32 -14.04 -15.08
CA THR A 188 -5.31 -15.07 -14.73
C THR A 188 -4.67 -16.31 -14.10
N ASN A 189 -3.52 -16.76 -14.63
CA ASN A 189 -2.84 -17.96 -14.13
C ASN A 189 -2.24 -17.75 -12.73
N GLY A 190 -1.75 -16.53 -12.45
CA GLY A 190 -1.25 -16.15 -11.13
C GLY A 190 -2.34 -16.22 -10.06
N LEU A 191 -3.50 -15.60 -10.33
CA LEU A 191 -4.64 -15.65 -9.43
C LEU A 191 -5.15 -17.09 -9.21
N LEU A 192 -5.24 -17.93 -10.25
CA LEU A 192 -5.69 -19.32 -10.11
C LEU A 192 -4.76 -20.15 -9.22
N SER A 193 -3.44 -19.98 -9.37
CA SER A 193 -2.45 -20.75 -8.60
C SER A 193 -2.49 -20.47 -7.09
N LYS A 194 -2.91 -19.26 -6.70
CA LYS A 194 -3.08 -18.85 -5.30
C LYS A 194 -4.42 -19.28 -4.70
N SER A 195 -5.31 -19.84 -5.52
CA SER A 195 -6.72 -20.08 -5.17
C SER A 195 -7.13 -21.56 -5.11
N THR A 196 -6.17 -22.49 -5.20
CA THR A 196 -6.43 -23.93 -5.09
C THR A 196 -6.02 -24.45 -3.71
N PRO A 197 -6.91 -25.12 -2.94
CA PRO A 197 -6.53 -25.74 -1.69
C PRO A 197 -5.62 -26.96 -1.93
N THR A 198 -4.49 -27.01 -1.23
CA THR A 198 -3.65 -28.21 -1.12
C THR A 198 -4.40 -29.24 -0.27
N VAL A 199 -5.06 -30.20 -0.91
CA VAL A 199 -5.59 -31.37 -0.19
C VAL A 199 -4.42 -32.30 0.12
N GLU A 200 -3.91 -32.25 1.35
CA GLU A 200 -3.06 -33.30 1.89
C GLU A 200 -3.90 -34.58 2.04
N GLN A 201 -3.70 -35.54 1.14
CA GLN A 201 -4.23 -36.89 1.32
C GLN A 201 -3.10 -37.81 1.75
N THR A 202 -2.99 -38.02 3.05
CA THR A 202 -2.12 -39.00 3.68
C THR A 202 -2.57 -40.40 3.27
N SER A 203 -1.74 -41.13 2.53
CA SER A 203 -1.87 -42.58 2.36
C SER A 203 -0.50 -43.17 2.05
N SER A 204 0.09 -43.79 3.08
CA SER A 204 1.20 -44.72 2.96
C SER A 204 0.81 -45.92 2.08
N THR A 205 1.73 -46.42 1.25
CA THR A 205 2.34 -47.76 1.38
C THR A 205 3.09 -48.16 0.09
N ALA A 206 4.38 -48.47 0.28
CA ALA A 206 5.27 -49.37 -0.48
C ALA A 206 5.40 -49.30 -2.02
N ALA A 207 6.65 -49.15 -2.45
CA ALA A 207 7.15 -49.46 -3.80
C ALA A 207 7.03 -50.98 -4.12
N PRO A 208 7.10 -51.42 -5.39
CA PRO A 208 8.40 -51.44 -6.09
C PRO A 208 8.39 -51.09 -7.61
N THR A 209 9.54 -50.53 -8.02
CA THR A 209 10.33 -50.78 -9.25
C THR A 209 9.62 -51.14 -10.57
N SER A 210 9.72 -50.28 -11.60
CA SER A 210 10.35 -50.62 -12.89
C SER A 210 10.52 -49.40 -13.80
N SER A 211 11.57 -49.49 -14.61
CA SER A 211 12.15 -48.52 -15.54
C SER A 211 11.46 -48.47 -16.91
N ALA A 212 11.16 -47.26 -17.42
CA ALA A 212 11.18 -46.89 -18.83
C ALA A 212 11.16 -45.35 -18.99
N PRO A 213 11.85 -44.76 -19.99
CA PRO A 213 11.98 -43.31 -20.11
C PRO A 213 10.81 -42.71 -20.89
N ALA A 214 10.16 -41.68 -20.32
CA ALA A 214 9.11 -40.95 -21.02
C ALA A 214 9.31 -39.44 -20.86
N SER A 215 9.75 -38.84 -21.97
CA SER A 215 9.35 -37.53 -22.50
C SER A 215 8.98 -36.44 -21.48
N SER A 216 9.92 -35.53 -21.24
CA SER A 216 9.83 -34.35 -20.39
C SER A 216 8.72 -33.38 -20.80
N SER A 217 7.60 -33.43 -20.08
CA SER A 217 6.79 -32.24 -19.78
C SER A 217 7.41 -31.54 -18.56
N PRO A 218 7.31 -30.20 -18.42
CA PRO A 218 7.99 -29.49 -17.34
C PRO A 218 7.42 -29.96 -16.00
N SER A 219 8.25 -30.67 -15.25
CA SER A 219 8.04 -31.01 -13.84
C SER A 219 7.76 -29.72 -13.08
N SER A 220 6.56 -29.59 -12.53
CA SER A 220 6.23 -28.48 -11.63
C SER A 220 7.02 -28.67 -10.34
N ILE A 221 8.16 -27.99 -10.21
CA ILE A 221 8.99 -28.04 -9.00
C ILE A 221 8.37 -27.15 -7.92
N SER A 222 8.30 -27.64 -6.70
CA SER A 222 7.83 -26.88 -5.53
C SER A 222 8.91 -26.84 -4.45
N ILE A 223 8.95 -25.77 -3.66
CA ILE A 223 9.88 -25.66 -2.52
C ILE A 223 9.18 -26.21 -1.28
N LEU A 224 9.64 -27.35 -0.81
CA LEU A 224 9.08 -28.10 0.33
C LEU A 224 9.62 -27.59 1.68
N GLY A 225 10.72 -26.86 1.65
CA GLY A 225 11.39 -26.29 2.82
C GLY A 225 12.88 -26.11 2.55
N GLY A 226 13.66 -25.88 3.59
CA GLY A 226 15.10 -25.79 3.45
C GLY A 226 15.79 -25.16 4.65
N SER A 227 17.01 -24.71 4.42
CA SER A 227 17.78 -23.96 5.41
C SER A 227 18.67 -22.93 4.77
N PHE A 228 18.83 -21.78 5.44
CA PHE A 228 19.89 -20.83 5.18
C PHE A 228 20.93 -20.88 6.29
N THR A 229 22.20 -20.89 5.92
CA THR A 229 23.35 -20.75 6.81
C THR A 229 24.14 -19.52 6.38
N THR A 230 24.22 -18.53 7.25
CA THR A 230 24.98 -17.29 7.03
C THR A 230 26.10 -17.23 8.06
N GLY A 231 27.30 -16.85 7.64
CA GLY A 231 28.34 -16.43 8.58
C GLY A 231 28.30 -14.92 8.80
N SER A 232 28.71 -14.46 9.98
CA SER A 232 28.64 -13.04 10.39
C SER A 232 29.86 -12.20 10.01
N ALA A 233 30.85 -12.73 9.28
CA ALA A 233 32.05 -11.98 8.91
C ALA A 233 31.94 -11.34 7.51
N ASP A 234 32.75 -10.30 7.27
CA ASP A 234 32.75 -9.54 6.00
C ASP A 234 33.10 -10.39 4.75
N ALA A 235 33.64 -11.60 4.93
CA ALA A 235 33.95 -12.55 3.87
C ALA A 235 33.04 -13.79 3.86
N ASP A 236 32.13 -13.92 4.83
CA ASP A 236 31.30 -15.10 4.95
C ASP A 236 30.14 -15.05 3.96
N LYS A 237 29.96 -16.16 3.23
CA LYS A 237 28.85 -16.32 2.30
C LYS A 237 27.65 -16.93 3.00
N THR A 238 26.46 -16.53 2.58
CA THR A 238 25.25 -17.30 2.89
C THR A 238 25.14 -18.51 1.98
N TYR A 239 24.76 -19.65 2.55
CA TYR A 239 24.51 -20.91 1.87
C TYR A 239 23.04 -21.27 2.07
N ALA A 240 22.37 -21.71 1.01
CA ALA A 240 21.02 -22.22 1.04
C ALA A 240 21.02 -23.71 0.69
N ARG A 241 20.31 -24.51 1.48
CA ARG A 241 19.97 -25.91 1.16
C ARG A 241 18.46 -25.99 1.01
N ILE A 242 17.96 -26.18 -0.21
CA ILE A 242 16.54 -26.05 -0.55
C ILE A 242 15.99 -27.43 -0.89
N ASN A 243 14.95 -27.86 -0.17
CA ASN A 243 14.27 -29.11 -0.44
C ASN A 243 13.23 -28.90 -1.54
N VAL A 244 13.38 -29.60 -2.66
CA VAL A 244 12.40 -29.64 -3.75
C VAL A 244 11.79 -31.02 -3.91
N GLY A 245 12.29 -32.03 -3.20
CA GLY A 245 11.79 -33.39 -3.20
C GLY A 245 12.57 -34.32 -4.14
N THR A 246 12.65 -35.60 -3.76
CA THR A 246 13.41 -36.63 -4.49
C THR A 246 12.85 -36.95 -5.87
N ALA A 247 11.59 -36.59 -6.15
CA ALA A 247 10.97 -36.73 -7.46
C ALA A 247 11.71 -35.93 -8.54
N HIS A 248 12.43 -34.87 -8.15
CA HIS A 248 13.20 -34.01 -9.06
C HIS A 248 14.69 -34.35 -9.10
N ALA A 249 15.12 -35.45 -8.45
CA ALA A 249 16.54 -35.82 -8.40
C ALA A 249 17.16 -35.92 -9.81
N GLY A 250 18.29 -35.25 -9.99
CA GLY A 250 19.01 -35.17 -11.27
C GLY A 250 18.50 -34.09 -12.22
N GLU A 251 17.41 -33.38 -11.91
CA GLU A 251 16.96 -32.24 -12.72
C GLU A 251 17.94 -31.06 -12.60
N ASN A 252 18.17 -30.37 -13.72
CA ASN A 252 18.96 -29.15 -13.77
C ASN A 252 18.04 -27.94 -13.76
N VAL A 253 18.27 -27.04 -12.82
CA VAL A 253 17.49 -25.81 -12.61
C VAL A 253 18.40 -24.60 -12.50
N ILE A 254 17.81 -23.42 -12.57
CA ILE A 254 18.47 -22.17 -12.23
C ILE A 254 17.81 -21.63 -10.96
N VAL A 255 18.58 -21.34 -9.92
CA VAL A 255 18.07 -20.79 -8.67
C VAL A 255 18.53 -19.35 -8.52
N GLN A 256 17.63 -18.48 -8.11
CA GLN A 256 17.89 -17.08 -7.83
C GLN A 256 17.38 -16.76 -6.43
N ILE A 257 18.25 -16.24 -5.56
CA ILE A 257 17.86 -15.91 -4.18
C ILE A 257 18.15 -14.45 -3.90
N PHE A 258 17.12 -13.70 -3.54
CA PHE A 258 17.22 -12.32 -3.09
C PHE A 258 17.23 -12.31 -1.57
N TYR A 259 18.24 -11.69 -0.96
CA TYR A 259 18.32 -11.51 0.49
C TYR A 259 18.06 -10.04 0.83
N SER A 260 17.34 -9.81 1.93
CA SER A 260 17.13 -8.46 2.45
C SER A 260 17.25 -8.39 3.96
N ARG A 261 17.49 -7.17 4.43
CA ARG A 261 17.63 -6.78 5.83
C ARG A 261 16.88 -5.47 6.05
N ASP A 262 15.91 -5.48 6.96
CA ASP A 262 15.14 -4.30 7.34
C ASP A 262 14.57 -3.56 6.10
N GLY A 263 14.14 -4.33 5.09
CA GLY A 263 13.61 -3.83 3.81
C GLY A 263 14.66 -3.43 2.76
N ASN A 264 15.96 -3.52 3.07
CA ASN A 264 17.04 -3.20 2.13
C ASN A 264 17.62 -4.47 1.50
N ALA A 265 17.86 -4.46 0.19
CA ALA A 265 18.50 -5.58 -0.50
C ALA A 265 19.96 -5.75 -0.04
N LEU A 266 20.34 -6.99 0.26
CA LEU A 266 21.72 -7.38 0.59
C LEU A 266 22.48 -7.90 -0.64
N ASN A 267 21.77 -8.35 -1.67
CA ASN A 267 22.36 -8.82 -2.92
C ASN A 267 21.47 -8.46 -4.13
N ASN A 268 21.98 -8.75 -5.33
CA ASN A 268 21.28 -8.50 -6.59
C ASN A 268 20.45 -9.69 -7.08
N GLY A 269 20.46 -10.82 -6.34
CA GLY A 269 19.83 -12.07 -6.75
C GLY A 269 20.44 -12.64 -8.02
N ASN A 270 21.67 -13.15 -7.95
CA ASN A 270 22.30 -13.78 -9.11
C ASN A 270 21.61 -15.11 -9.48
N MET A 271 21.50 -15.39 -10.77
CA MET A 271 21.01 -16.68 -11.28
C MET A 271 22.12 -17.73 -11.21
N VAL A 272 21.91 -18.76 -10.41
CA VAL A 272 22.88 -19.83 -10.12
C VAL A 272 22.36 -21.16 -10.69
N PRO A 273 23.00 -21.73 -11.72
CA PRO A 273 22.69 -23.07 -12.17
C PRO A 273 22.99 -24.11 -11.08
N ALA A 274 22.08 -25.06 -10.87
CA ALA A 274 22.22 -26.12 -9.89
C ALA A 274 21.52 -27.41 -10.35
N SER A 275 21.95 -28.56 -9.81
CA SER A 275 21.33 -29.85 -10.04
C SER A 275 20.71 -30.35 -8.75
N VAL A 276 19.50 -30.90 -8.81
CA VAL A 276 18.84 -31.50 -7.64
C VAL A 276 19.58 -32.80 -7.28
N HIS A 277 20.04 -32.90 -6.04
CA HIS A 277 20.72 -34.08 -5.53
C HIS A 277 19.76 -35.27 -5.37
N SER A 278 20.31 -36.48 -5.17
CA SER A 278 19.52 -37.71 -5.02
C SER A 278 18.59 -37.69 -3.80
N ASP A 279 18.88 -36.87 -2.80
CA ASP A 279 18.06 -36.66 -1.61
C ASP A 279 16.97 -35.59 -1.81
N GLY A 280 16.86 -35.00 -3.01
CA GLY A 280 15.87 -33.98 -3.34
C GLY A 280 16.26 -32.55 -2.97
N TYR A 281 17.53 -32.30 -2.64
CA TYR A 281 18.00 -30.98 -2.25
C TYR A 281 18.80 -30.27 -3.34
N LEU A 282 18.72 -28.94 -3.34
CA LEU A 282 19.59 -28.02 -4.06
C LEU A 282 20.52 -27.33 -3.06
N GLU A 283 21.79 -27.18 -3.40
CA GLU A 283 22.77 -26.45 -2.60
C GLU A 283 23.26 -25.21 -3.34
N ILE A 284 22.95 -24.03 -2.80
CA ILE A 284 23.22 -22.75 -3.44
C ILE A 284 24.09 -21.91 -2.53
N ALA A 285 25.31 -21.62 -2.98
CA ALA A 285 26.15 -20.62 -2.34
C ALA A 285 25.80 -19.23 -2.89
N SER A 286 25.61 -18.25 -2.01
CA SER A 286 25.53 -16.85 -2.42
C SER A 286 26.83 -16.46 -3.12
N ALA A 287 26.71 -15.78 -4.26
CA ALA A 287 27.87 -15.21 -4.93
C ALA A 287 28.49 -14.08 -4.10
N ASP A 288 27.64 -13.34 -3.39
CA ASP A 288 28.01 -12.17 -2.60
C ASP A 288 28.12 -12.53 -1.12
N ALA A 289 29.14 -11.97 -0.46
CA ALA A 289 29.25 -11.95 0.99
C ALA A 289 28.70 -10.62 1.51
N TYR A 290 28.06 -10.62 2.67
CA TYR A 290 27.53 -9.42 3.29
C TYR A 290 27.60 -9.51 4.80
N LYS A 291 27.73 -8.34 5.45
CA LYS A 291 27.98 -8.21 6.88
C LYS A 291 26.79 -8.60 7.77
N TYR A 292 25.58 -8.54 7.24
CA TYR A 292 24.35 -8.66 8.04
C TYR A 292 23.62 -9.97 7.77
N TYR A 293 23.06 -10.58 8.82
CA TYR A 293 22.13 -11.69 8.67
C TYR A 293 20.83 -11.20 8.00
N PRO A 294 20.39 -11.84 6.90
CA PRO A 294 19.11 -11.48 6.29
C PRO A 294 17.97 -11.75 7.28
N ASP A 295 16.97 -10.89 7.28
CA ASP A 295 15.67 -11.16 7.94
C ASP A 295 14.60 -11.60 6.95
N HIS A 296 14.93 -11.62 5.66
CA HIS A 296 14.05 -12.10 4.62
C HIS A 296 14.84 -12.61 3.41
N ALA A 297 14.31 -13.65 2.76
CA ALA A 297 14.82 -14.17 1.50
C ALA A 297 13.69 -14.55 0.54
N THR A 298 13.82 -14.20 -0.73
CA THR A 298 12.95 -14.67 -1.81
C THR A 298 13.73 -15.65 -2.68
N ILE A 299 13.30 -16.90 -2.70
CA ILE A 299 13.86 -17.97 -3.55
C ILE A 299 13.02 -18.06 -4.81
N LYS A 300 13.66 -18.06 -5.98
CA LYS A 300 13.04 -18.35 -7.27
C LYS A 300 13.77 -19.50 -7.94
N ILE A 301 13.02 -20.47 -8.46
CA ILE A 301 13.57 -21.59 -9.22
C ILE A 301 13.01 -21.51 -10.63
N TYR A 302 13.89 -21.61 -11.61
CA TYR A 302 13.59 -21.61 -13.04
C TYR A 302 14.04 -22.94 -13.66
N ASP A 303 13.43 -23.32 -14.77
CA ASP A 303 13.96 -24.39 -15.60
C ASP A 303 15.24 -23.97 -16.34
N SER A 304 15.86 -24.91 -17.06
CA SER A 304 17.04 -24.66 -17.89
C SER A 304 16.83 -23.65 -19.02
N ASN A 305 15.59 -23.33 -19.38
CA ASN A 305 15.23 -22.31 -20.36
C ASN A 305 14.91 -20.95 -19.71
N SER A 306 15.23 -20.77 -18.42
CA SER A 306 14.93 -19.57 -17.62
C SER A 306 13.45 -19.27 -17.45
N LYS A 307 12.56 -20.26 -17.62
CA LYS A 307 11.15 -20.11 -17.28
C LYS A 307 10.98 -20.31 -15.77
N LEU A 308 10.35 -19.35 -15.10
CA LEU A 308 10.08 -19.44 -13.66
C LEU A 308 9.15 -20.62 -13.38
N LEU A 309 9.58 -21.50 -12.46
CA LEU A 309 8.82 -22.66 -12.02
C LEU A 309 8.15 -22.41 -10.67
N THR A 310 8.86 -21.81 -9.72
CA THR A 310 8.32 -21.52 -8.38
C THR A 310 9.04 -20.33 -7.71
N THR A 311 8.33 -19.69 -6.78
CA THR A 311 8.86 -18.64 -5.90
C THR A 311 8.46 -18.95 -4.46
N LYS A 312 9.34 -18.71 -3.50
CA LYS A 312 9.08 -18.86 -2.07
C LYS A 312 9.73 -17.71 -1.31
N ASP A 313 8.92 -16.96 -0.57
CA ASP A 313 9.38 -15.98 0.41
C ASP A 313 9.57 -16.64 1.77
N VAL A 314 10.65 -16.27 2.44
CA VAL A 314 11.10 -16.85 3.70
C VAL A 314 11.46 -15.73 4.66
N SER A 315 10.75 -15.64 5.78
CA SER A 315 11.13 -14.78 6.90
C SER A 315 12.23 -15.44 7.72
N LEU A 316 13.28 -14.69 8.02
CA LEU A 316 14.47 -15.16 8.73
C LEU A 316 14.67 -14.33 10.01
N SER A 317 15.27 -14.96 11.01
CA SER A 317 15.73 -14.31 12.23
C SER A 317 16.99 -13.47 11.96
N PRO A 318 17.02 -12.21 12.43
CA PRO A 318 18.22 -11.37 12.42
C PRO A 318 19.46 -11.88 13.15
N THR A 319 19.29 -12.88 14.03
CA THR A 319 20.29 -13.21 15.05
C THR A 319 20.82 -14.63 14.96
N SER A 320 20.36 -15.42 13.97
CA SER A 320 20.74 -16.82 13.85
C SER A 320 21.58 -17.09 12.60
N GLY A 321 22.68 -17.82 12.78
CA GLY A 321 23.56 -18.26 11.71
C GLY A 321 22.88 -19.30 10.80
N THR A 322 22.21 -20.31 11.34
CA THR A 322 21.49 -21.34 10.55
C THR A 322 20.01 -21.38 10.90
N GLN A 323 19.15 -21.41 9.88
CA GLN A 323 17.70 -21.29 10.03
C GLN A 323 16.98 -22.16 9.01
N THR A 324 15.93 -22.86 9.45
CA THR A 324 15.10 -23.72 8.59
C THR A 324 13.76 -23.06 8.28
N PHE A 325 13.17 -23.41 7.13
CA PHE A 325 11.85 -22.95 6.68
C PHE A 325 11.13 -24.07 5.93
#